data_AF-A0AAQ3M487-F1
#
_entry.id   AF-A0AAQ3M487-F1
#
_cell.length_a   1.000
_cell.length_b   1.000
_cell.length_c   1.000
_cell.angle_alpha   90.00
_cell.angle_beta   90.00
_cell.angle_gamma   90.00
#
_symmetry.space_group_name_H-M   'P 1'
#
loop_
_entity.id
_entity.type
_entity.pdbx_description
1 polymer ?
#
loop_
_entity_poly.entity_id
_entity_poly.type
_entity_poly.pdbx_seq_one_letter_code
_entity_poly.pdbx_strand_id
1 'polypeptide(L)'
;MVRRSPRLTTPTAMLPAASRHSSKQSRPRQIPDPKSTQPNAESSLIISSAAERRRSSTSTAAELPQLFFTDAAAFRAWMLNQGHESRGVWLQIAKKATMIPSVTYDEAVDEALCCGWIDGQRRSLHVRYFLQRFTPRRPRSLWSQRNVAKVADLTMAGRMLPSGQAHVDAAKADGRWENAYTGGSGMKMPRDFQAALDEKPEAAKVWEGLKKTAQVPFLWRLMHLKKAETRRRKIAELVEMLVNRKM
;
A
#
# COMPACT_ATOMS: atom_id res chain seq x y z
N MET A 1 -50.41 17.00 -41.89
CA MET A 1 -50.82 17.55 -40.57
C MET A 1 -49.58 17.58 -39.68
N VAL A 2 -48.68 18.57 -39.76
CA VAL A 2 -48.74 19.94 -39.21
C VAL A 2 -49.24 20.01 -37.76
N ARG A 3 -48.32 20.22 -36.81
CA ARG A 3 -48.40 21.06 -35.59
C ARG A 3 -47.04 20.94 -34.87
N ARG A 4 -46.02 21.74 -35.22
CA ARG A 4 -45.65 23.06 -34.64
C ARG A 4 -45.58 23.07 -33.09
N SER A 5 -44.36 23.29 -32.60
CA SER A 5 -43.94 23.56 -31.21
C SER A 5 -44.60 24.80 -30.59
N PRO A 6 -44.32 25.06 -29.30
CA PRO A 6 -43.60 26.31 -29.02
C PRO A 6 -42.47 26.20 -27.98
N ARG A 7 -41.42 27.00 -28.22
CA ARG A 7 -40.40 27.42 -27.26
C ARG A 7 -40.95 28.56 -26.39
N LEU A 8 -40.53 28.62 -25.13
CA LEU A 8 -40.48 29.83 -24.28
C LEU A 8 -39.10 29.80 -23.58
N THR A 9 -38.10 30.55 -24.04
CA THR A 9 -37.72 31.93 -23.65
C THR A 9 -37.29 32.08 -22.18
N THR A 10 -35.99 32.26 -22.00
CA THR A 10 -35.29 32.85 -20.85
C THR A 10 -35.69 34.32 -20.62
N PRO A 11 -35.41 34.85 -19.41
CA PRO A 11 -34.88 36.20 -19.33
C PRO A 11 -33.60 36.31 -18.48
N THR A 12 -32.69 37.10 -19.02
CA THR A 12 -31.47 37.69 -18.46
C THR A 12 -31.77 38.77 -17.42
N ALA A 13 -30.98 38.86 -16.34
CA ALA A 13 -30.69 40.10 -15.60
C ALA A 13 -29.40 39.88 -14.78
N MET A 14 -28.23 40.37 -15.21
CA MET A 14 -27.60 41.66 -14.88
C MET A 14 -27.31 41.92 -13.39
N LEU A 15 -26.01 41.89 -13.08
CA LEU A 15 -25.32 42.53 -11.95
C LEU A 15 -25.60 44.05 -11.89
N PRO A 16 -25.32 44.68 -10.74
CA PRO A 16 -24.28 45.70 -10.75
C PRO A 16 -23.28 45.62 -9.59
N ALA A 17 -22.22 46.42 -9.74
CA ALA A 17 -20.96 46.38 -9.02
C ALA A 17 -20.84 47.40 -7.88
N ALA A 18 -19.84 47.12 -7.02
CA ALA A 18 -18.92 48.02 -6.34
C ALA A 18 -19.44 49.09 -5.36
N SER A 19 -18.85 49.10 -4.14
CA SER A 19 -18.15 50.31 -3.68
C SER A 19 -17.10 49.99 -2.61
N ARG A 20 -15.93 50.60 -2.78
CA ARG A 20 -14.78 50.66 -1.86
C ARG A 20 -15.04 51.76 -0.84
N HIS A 21 -14.63 51.60 0.41
CA HIS A 21 -14.21 52.74 1.25
C HIS A 21 -12.99 52.37 2.10
N SER A 22 -12.00 53.26 2.03
CA SER A 22 -10.71 53.26 2.70
C SER A 22 -10.69 54.53 3.54
N SER A 23 -10.33 54.45 4.82
CA SER A 23 -10.04 55.62 5.65
C SER A 23 -8.81 55.36 6.52
N LYS A 24 -7.83 56.23 6.33
CA LYS A 24 -6.51 56.28 6.96
C LYS A 24 -6.57 56.96 8.34
N GLN A 25 -5.65 56.52 9.21
CA GLN A 25 -4.78 57.29 10.12
C GLN A 25 -5.38 58.30 11.11
N SER A 26 -4.97 58.18 12.39
CA SER A 26 -4.11 59.19 13.05
C SER A 26 -3.58 58.72 14.42
N ARG A 27 -2.27 58.90 14.63
CA ARG A 27 -1.52 58.93 15.91
C ARG A 27 -0.94 60.35 16.01
N PRO A 28 -0.78 60.97 17.19
CA PRO A 28 0.55 61.04 17.86
C PRO A 28 0.41 61.14 19.41
N ARG A 29 1.40 61.20 20.32
CA ARG A 29 2.83 61.56 20.36
C ARG A 29 3.42 61.03 21.70
N GLN A 30 4.71 60.69 21.73
CA GLN A 30 5.54 60.32 22.91
C GLN A 30 6.12 61.55 23.63
N ILE A 31 6.69 61.37 24.84
CA ILE A 31 7.85 62.04 25.52
C ILE A 31 7.97 61.47 26.99
N PRO A 32 9.14 61.36 27.69
CA PRO A 32 9.99 60.15 27.78
C PRO A 32 10.29 59.67 29.24
N ASP A 33 11.09 58.59 29.36
CA ASP A 33 11.56 57.92 30.59
C ASP A 33 12.64 58.68 31.41
N PRO A 34 12.99 58.19 32.63
CA PRO A 34 14.33 57.58 32.72
C PRO A 34 14.52 56.37 33.68
N LYS A 35 15.36 55.44 33.18
CA LYS A 35 16.49 54.70 33.81
C LYS A 35 16.24 53.59 34.85
N SER A 36 16.71 52.38 34.46
CA SER A 36 17.49 51.38 35.22
C SER A 36 17.09 49.97 34.75
N THR A 37 17.91 48.95 34.47
CA THR A 37 19.35 48.69 34.35
C THR A 37 19.44 47.36 33.59
N GLN A 38 20.31 47.27 32.58
CA GLN A 38 20.65 46.05 31.79
C GLN A 38 21.58 45.11 32.60
N PRO A 39 21.74 43.79 32.30
CA PRO A 39 22.24 43.26 31.01
C PRO A 39 21.61 41.89 30.59
N ASN A 40 21.83 41.24 29.44
CA ASN A 40 22.94 41.24 28.49
C ASN A 40 22.52 40.58 27.13
N ALA A 41 23.10 41.09 26.03
CA ALA A 41 23.48 40.51 24.72
C ALA A 41 22.73 39.28 24.14
N GLU A 42 21.99 39.42 23.02
CA GLU A 42 22.42 39.30 21.60
C GLU A 42 22.69 37.84 21.16
N SER A 43 21.82 37.19 20.38
CA SER A 43 21.73 37.26 18.91
C SER A 43 23.07 37.36 18.17
N SER A 44 23.54 36.25 17.60
CA SER A 44 24.08 36.21 16.24
C SER A 44 24.14 34.79 15.66
N LEU A 45 23.72 34.70 14.41
CA LEU A 45 23.85 33.56 13.50
C LEU A 45 25.29 33.03 13.44
N ILE A 46 25.46 31.70 13.44
CA ILE A 46 26.56 31.04 12.71
C ILE A 46 26.07 29.77 12.00
N ILE A 47 26.48 29.73 10.75
CA ILE A 47 26.36 28.72 9.70
C ILE A 47 27.05 27.40 10.10
N SER A 48 26.38 26.29 9.77
CA SER A 48 26.87 24.92 9.52
C SER A 48 28.33 24.56 9.85
N SER A 49 28.49 23.58 10.75
CA SER A 49 29.60 22.63 10.68
C SER A 49 29.15 21.37 9.94
N ALA A 50 29.81 21.08 8.82
CA ALA A 50 29.66 19.84 8.05
C ALA A 50 30.39 18.64 8.69
N ALA A 51 30.97 18.78 9.89
CA ALA A 51 31.84 17.77 10.50
C ALA A 51 31.16 16.88 11.55
N GLU A 52 29.97 17.22 12.05
CA GLU A 52 29.22 16.38 13.01
C GLU A 52 28.21 15.44 12.34
N ARG A 53 28.10 15.49 11.00
CA ARG A 53 27.27 14.59 10.19
C ARG A 53 27.96 13.27 9.80
N ARG A 54 29.14 12.97 10.36
CA ARG A 54 29.87 11.72 10.10
C ARG A 54 30.42 11.11 11.39
N ARG A 55 29.58 10.34 12.08
CA ARG A 55 29.95 9.07 12.75
C ARG A 55 28.73 8.44 13.43
N SER A 56 28.01 7.63 12.65
CA SER A 56 27.36 6.39 13.09
C SER A 56 26.95 5.62 11.84
N SER A 57 27.96 5.08 11.16
CA SER A 57 27.79 4.11 10.11
C SER A 57 27.75 2.72 10.74
N THR A 58 26.57 2.34 11.22
CA THR A 58 26.16 0.95 11.35
C THR A 58 24.86 0.81 10.55
N SER A 59 24.97 0.33 9.32
CA SER A 59 23.83 -0.04 8.48
C SER A 59 23.11 -1.25 9.11
N THR A 60 22.28 -1.00 10.11
CA THR A 60 21.10 -1.82 10.34
C THR A 60 20.06 -1.38 9.32
N ALA A 61 19.50 -2.31 8.55
CA ALA A 61 18.39 -2.01 7.66
C ALA A 61 17.25 -1.43 8.52
N ALA A 62 17.03 -0.11 8.49
CA ALA A 62 16.06 0.52 9.37
C ALA A 62 14.71 -0.18 9.23
N GLU A 63 14.15 -0.65 10.35
CA GLU A 63 12.89 -1.37 10.37
C GLU A 63 11.74 -0.46 9.93
N LEU A 64 10.71 -1.03 9.30
CA LEU A 64 9.53 -0.25 8.91
C LEU A 64 8.77 0.21 10.17
N PRO A 65 8.20 1.42 10.17
CA PRO A 65 7.39 1.90 11.29
C PRO A 65 6.20 0.97 11.53
N GLN A 66 5.85 0.76 12.80
CA GLN A 66 4.61 0.09 13.22
C GLN A 66 3.58 1.15 13.58
N LEU A 67 2.42 1.15 12.89
CA LEU A 67 1.37 2.16 13.08
C LEU A 67 0.01 1.50 13.29
N PHE A 68 -0.85 2.16 14.06
CA PHE A 68 -2.21 1.74 14.36
C PHE A 68 -3.20 2.80 13.88
N PHE A 69 -4.32 2.36 13.30
CA PHE A 69 -5.42 3.24 12.89
C PHE A 69 -6.76 2.65 13.33
N THR A 70 -7.65 3.52 13.78
CA THR A 70 -8.99 3.18 14.27
C THR A 70 -9.93 2.73 13.16
N ASP A 71 -9.71 3.20 11.94
CA ASP A 71 -10.58 2.96 10.79
C ASP A 71 -9.83 3.14 9.45
N ALA A 72 -10.53 2.80 8.37
CA ALA A 72 -10.02 2.87 7.00
C ALA A 72 -9.69 4.31 6.56
N ALA A 73 -10.47 5.31 7.01
CA ALA A 73 -10.30 6.70 6.60
C ALA A 73 -9.00 7.29 7.16
N ALA A 74 -8.69 7.01 8.43
CA ALA A 74 -7.43 7.41 9.05
C ALA A 74 -6.23 6.76 8.35
N PHE A 75 -6.33 5.48 7.99
CA PHE A 75 -5.27 4.79 7.25
C PHE A 75 -5.10 5.35 5.83
N ARG A 76 -6.20 5.64 5.12
CA ARG A 76 -6.19 6.28 3.80
C ARG A 76 -5.51 7.65 3.87
N ALA A 77 -5.90 8.49 4.82
CA ALA A 77 -5.31 9.82 5.00
C ALA A 77 -3.80 9.74 5.24
N TRP A 78 -3.35 8.77 6.05
CA TRP A 78 -1.92 8.53 6.24
C TRP A 78 -1.23 8.12 4.93
N MET A 79 -1.80 7.20 4.15
CA MET A 79 -1.23 6.74 2.88
C MET A 79 -1.12 7.87 1.85
N LEU A 80 -2.09 8.79 1.78
CA LEU A 80 -2.05 9.94 0.88
C LEU A 80 -0.92 10.91 1.22
N ASN A 81 -0.55 10.99 2.50
CA ASN A 81 0.59 11.78 2.96
C ASN A 81 1.93 11.05 2.77
N GLN A 82 1.91 9.77 2.37
CA GLN A 82 3.12 9.03 2.05
C GLN A 82 3.46 9.16 0.56
N GLY A 83 4.69 9.58 0.25
CA GLY A 83 5.20 9.55 -1.11
C GLY A 83 5.51 8.13 -1.61
N HIS A 84 5.70 7.99 -2.93
CA HIS A 84 6.08 6.72 -3.57
C HIS A 84 7.44 6.17 -3.11
N GLU A 85 8.27 7.00 -2.47
CA GLU A 85 9.57 6.62 -1.89
C GLU A 85 9.43 5.94 -0.51
N SER A 86 8.21 5.89 0.05
CA SER A 86 7.99 5.23 1.33
C SER A 86 8.43 3.77 1.28
N ARG A 87 9.21 3.35 2.28
CA ARG A 87 9.61 1.95 2.43
C ARG A 87 8.44 1.06 2.87
N GLY A 88 7.32 1.66 3.31
CA GLY A 88 6.11 0.99 3.77
C GLY A 88 5.89 1.08 5.28
N VAL A 89 4.94 0.28 5.77
CA VAL A 89 4.50 0.26 7.17
C VAL A 89 4.16 -1.16 7.60
N TRP A 90 4.35 -1.44 8.88
CA TRP A 90 3.70 -2.55 9.57
C TRP A 90 2.41 -2.05 10.23
N LEU A 91 1.28 -2.28 9.59
CA LEU A 91 -0.03 -1.90 10.11
C LEU A 91 -0.44 -2.86 11.24
N GLN A 92 -0.65 -2.32 12.44
CA GLN A 92 -1.20 -3.03 13.58
C GLN A 92 -2.72 -3.10 13.46
N ILE A 93 -3.26 -4.32 13.38
CA ILE A 93 -4.68 -4.59 13.20
C ILE A 93 -5.20 -5.38 14.40
N ALA A 94 -6.29 -4.90 15.00
CA ALA A 94 -6.94 -5.62 16.09
C ALA A 94 -7.56 -6.93 15.59
N LYS A 95 -7.41 -8.00 16.36
CA LYS A 95 -8.11 -9.26 16.06
C LYS A 95 -9.60 -9.08 16.35
N LYS A 96 -10.45 -9.66 15.50
CA LYS A 96 -11.92 -9.51 15.57
C LYS A 96 -12.53 -9.76 16.96
N ALA A 97 -11.94 -10.65 17.75
CA ALA A 97 -12.44 -11.02 19.08
C ALA A 97 -12.23 -9.95 20.17
N THR A 98 -11.47 -8.88 19.92
CA THR A 98 -11.05 -7.95 20.98
C THR A 98 -11.96 -6.75 21.18
N MET A 99 -12.96 -6.55 20.30
CA MET A 99 -13.86 -5.37 20.30
C MET A 99 -13.14 -4.01 20.25
N ILE A 100 -11.84 -3.98 19.93
CA ILE A 100 -11.07 -2.74 19.77
C ILE A 100 -11.38 -2.15 18.40
N PRO A 101 -11.85 -0.88 18.30
CA PRO A 101 -12.00 -0.20 17.03
C PRO A 101 -10.67 -0.14 16.29
N SER A 102 -10.61 -0.73 15.10
CA SER A 102 -9.39 -0.82 14.29
C SER A 102 -9.77 -1.03 12.84
N VAL A 103 -8.98 -0.46 11.93
CA VAL A 103 -9.06 -0.80 10.51
C VAL A 103 -8.96 -2.31 10.33
N THR A 104 -9.91 -2.91 9.62
CA THR A 104 -9.86 -4.33 9.31
C THR A 104 -8.85 -4.60 8.19
N TYR A 105 -8.41 -5.85 8.07
CA TYR A 105 -7.53 -6.24 6.96
C TYR A 105 -8.15 -5.98 5.60
N ASP A 106 -9.44 -6.29 5.42
CA ASP A 106 -10.10 -6.14 4.13
C ASP A 106 -10.26 -4.66 3.76
N GLU A 107 -10.59 -3.79 4.72
CA GLU A 107 -10.60 -2.33 4.52
C GLU A 107 -9.20 -1.78 4.20
N ALA A 108 -8.17 -2.22 4.91
CA ALA A 108 -6.79 -1.80 4.66
C ALA A 108 -6.32 -2.21 3.25
N VAL A 109 -6.70 -3.39 2.78
CA VAL A 109 -6.43 -3.83 1.41
C VAL A 109 -7.16 -2.95 0.40
N ASP A 110 -8.42 -2.60 0.64
CA ASP A 110 -9.18 -1.74 -0.28
C ASP A 110 -8.53 -0.36 -0.41
N GLU A 111 -8.14 0.25 0.71
CA GLU A 111 -7.46 1.53 0.70
C GLU A 111 -6.08 1.44 0.05
N ALA A 112 -5.35 0.35 0.29
CA ALA A 112 -4.06 0.13 -0.36
C ALA A 112 -4.22 0.00 -1.89
N LEU A 113 -5.22 -0.74 -2.37
CA LEU A 113 -5.50 -0.86 -3.81
C LEU A 113 -5.84 0.49 -4.43
N CYS A 114 -6.69 1.29 -3.77
CA CYS A 114 -7.05 2.63 -4.22
C CYS A 114 -5.82 3.54 -4.34
N CYS A 115 -4.88 3.45 -3.39
CA CYS A 115 -3.71 4.33 -3.30
C CYS A 115 -2.49 3.85 -4.10
N GLY A 116 -2.52 2.67 -4.72
CA GLY A 116 -1.36 2.11 -5.44
C GLY A 116 -0.36 1.38 -4.53
N TRP A 117 -0.84 0.83 -3.42
CA TRP A 117 -0.07 0.05 -2.46
C TRP A 117 -0.45 -1.44 -2.55
N ILE A 118 0.32 -2.29 -1.88
CA ILE A 118 0.08 -3.72 -1.78
C ILE A 118 0.40 -4.22 -0.37
N ASP A 119 -0.38 -5.19 0.10
CA ASP A 119 -0.09 -5.93 1.32
C ASP A 119 1.03 -6.96 1.10
N GLY A 120 1.64 -7.40 2.19
CA GLY A 120 2.71 -8.38 2.17
C GLY A 120 2.64 -9.34 3.35
N GLN A 121 3.76 -9.45 4.05
CA GLN A 121 3.89 -10.38 5.16
C GLN A 121 2.94 -10.03 6.31
N ARG A 122 2.40 -11.07 6.94
CA ARG A 122 1.68 -10.98 8.21
C ARG A 122 2.58 -11.49 9.33
N ARG A 123 2.56 -10.84 10.49
CA ARG A 123 3.23 -11.30 11.72
C ARG A 123 2.27 -11.30 12.88
N SER A 124 2.39 -12.27 13.77
CA SER A 124 1.74 -12.18 15.07
C SER A 124 2.44 -11.10 15.89
N LEU A 125 1.68 -10.31 16.64
CA LEU A 125 2.25 -9.35 17.60
C LEU A 125 1.96 -9.82 19.02
N HIS A 126 0.69 -9.96 19.37
CA HIS A 126 0.26 -10.57 20.63
C HIS A 126 -1.18 -11.09 20.55
N VAL A 127 -1.79 -11.42 21.70
CA VAL A 127 -3.15 -11.98 21.73
C VAL A 127 -4.19 -11.06 21.10
N ARG A 128 -4.02 -9.73 21.17
CA ARG A 128 -5.02 -8.74 20.71
C ARG A 128 -4.79 -8.20 19.30
N TYR A 129 -3.55 -8.16 18.82
CA TYR A 129 -3.22 -7.60 17.50
C TYR A 129 -2.34 -8.54 16.67
N PHE A 130 -2.34 -8.29 15.37
CA PHE A 130 -1.33 -8.78 14.44
C PHE A 130 -0.81 -7.61 13.60
N LEU A 131 0.35 -7.79 12.98
CA LEU A 131 0.91 -6.85 12.03
C LEU A 131 0.70 -7.33 10.60
N GLN A 132 0.34 -6.41 9.72
CA GLN A 132 0.27 -6.62 8.28
C GLN A 132 1.18 -5.60 7.59
N ARG A 133 2.14 -6.07 6.78
CA ARG A 133 3.01 -5.17 6.03
C ARG A 133 2.26 -4.60 4.84
N PHE A 134 2.39 -3.30 4.61
CA PHE A 134 1.96 -2.59 3.40
C PHE A 134 3.12 -1.79 2.82
N THR A 135 3.23 -1.80 1.49
CA THR A 135 4.29 -1.09 0.75
C THR A 135 3.73 -0.50 -0.54
N PRO A 136 4.31 0.59 -1.07
CA PRO A 136 4.01 1.02 -2.43
C PRO A 136 4.18 -0.13 -3.42
N ARG A 137 3.26 -0.25 -4.36
CA ARG A 137 3.29 -1.33 -5.34
C ARG A 137 4.45 -1.08 -6.32
N ARG A 138 5.26 -2.10 -6.57
CA ARG A 138 6.33 -2.03 -7.57
C ARG A 138 5.76 -2.26 -8.97
N PRO A 139 6.40 -1.76 -10.03
CA PRO A 139 5.89 -1.89 -11.40
C PRO A 139 5.50 -3.32 -11.80
N ARG A 140 6.30 -4.32 -11.37
CA ARG A 140 6.10 -5.73 -11.71
C ARG A 140 5.41 -6.56 -10.61
N SER A 141 4.79 -5.91 -9.62
CA SER A 141 4.06 -6.62 -8.57
C SER A 141 2.93 -7.46 -9.15
N LEU A 142 2.76 -8.65 -8.59
CA LEU A 142 1.75 -9.62 -9.01
C LEU A 142 0.34 -9.19 -8.58
N TRP A 143 -0.66 -9.72 -9.28
CA TRP A 143 -2.07 -9.52 -8.98
C TRP A 143 -2.72 -10.85 -8.65
N SER A 144 -3.61 -10.84 -7.65
CA SER A 144 -4.47 -11.97 -7.32
C SER A 144 -5.85 -11.72 -7.92
N GLN A 145 -6.58 -12.79 -8.23
CA GLN A 145 -7.98 -12.67 -8.69
C GLN A 145 -8.86 -11.95 -7.66
N ARG A 146 -8.57 -12.14 -6.37
CA ARG A 146 -9.24 -11.42 -5.28
C ARG A 146 -9.05 -9.91 -5.38
N ASN A 147 -7.82 -9.45 -5.66
CA ASN A 147 -7.54 -8.02 -5.77
C ASN A 147 -8.10 -7.45 -7.07
N VAL A 148 -8.12 -8.23 -8.16
CA VAL A 148 -8.80 -7.86 -9.42
C VAL A 148 -10.29 -7.64 -9.17
N ALA A 149 -10.96 -8.54 -8.46
CA ALA A 149 -12.37 -8.40 -8.10
C ALA A 149 -12.61 -7.15 -7.22
N LYS A 150 -11.81 -6.97 -6.16
CA LYS A 150 -11.89 -5.78 -5.32
C LYS A 150 -11.74 -4.48 -6.10
N VAL A 151 -10.79 -4.41 -7.04
CA VAL A 151 -10.62 -3.21 -7.87
C VAL A 151 -11.86 -2.93 -8.73
N ALA A 152 -12.55 -3.95 -9.25
CA ALA A 152 -13.79 -3.75 -9.98
C ALA A 152 -14.85 -3.07 -9.10
N ASP A 153 -15.05 -3.58 -7.88
CA ASP A 153 -15.98 -3.00 -6.90
C ASP A 153 -15.59 -1.57 -6.51
N LEU A 154 -14.30 -1.33 -6.25
CA LEU A 154 -13.76 -0.02 -5.88
C LEU A 154 -13.84 1.01 -7.02
N THR A 155 -13.72 0.55 -8.27
CA THR A 155 -13.88 1.39 -9.46
C THR A 155 -15.33 1.79 -9.62
N MET A 156 -16.26 0.84 -9.48
CA MET A 156 -17.70 1.11 -9.53
C MET A 156 -18.14 2.07 -8.42
N ALA A 157 -17.51 1.98 -7.25
CA ALA A 157 -17.73 2.90 -6.13
C ALA A 157 -16.99 4.26 -6.26
N GLY A 158 -16.23 4.50 -7.34
CA GLY A 158 -15.49 5.75 -7.54
C GLY A 158 -14.37 6.01 -6.53
N ARG A 159 -13.86 4.97 -5.86
CA ARG A 159 -12.86 5.10 -4.77
C ARG A 159 -11.42 5.09 -5.25
N MET A 160 -11.17 4.57 -6.45
CA MET A 160 -9.84 4.45 -7.06
C MET A 160 -9.20 5.82 -7.27
N LEU A 161 -7.93 5.94 -6.92
CA LEU A 161 -7.14 7.15 -7.16
C LEU A 161 -6.24 6.97 -8.39
N PRO A 162 -5.73 8.08 -8.98
CA PRO A 162 -4.83 8.00 -10.12
C PRO A 162 -3.61 7.09 -9.88
N SER A 163 -3.05 7.10 -8.66
CA SER A 163 -1.92 6.23 -8.30
C SER A 163 -2.28 4.73 -8.31
N GLY A 164 -3.45 4.36 -7.79
CA GLY A 164 -3.96 2.99 -7.87
C GLY A 164 -4.27 2.57 -9.30
N GLN A 165 -4.95 3.44 -10.05
CA GLN A 165 -5.34 3.19 -11.44
C GLN A 165 -4.13 2.98 -12.35
N ALA A 166 -3.06 3.76 -12.19
CA ALA A 166 -1.83 3.59 -12.96
C ALA A 166 -1.25 2.17 -12.85
N HIS A 167 -1.34 1.55 -11.66
CA HIS A 167 -0.89 0.16 -11.48
C HIS A 167 -1.83 -0.88 -12.09
N VAL A 168 -3.13 -0.59 -12.15
CA VAL A 168 -4.13 -1.43 -12.83
C VAL A 168 -3.87 -1.40 -14.33
N ASP A 169 -3.72 -0.21 -14.91
CA ASP A 169 -3.49 -0.03 -16.34
C ASP A 169 -2.17 -0.66 -16.79
N ALA A 170 -1.09 -0.45 -16.02
CA ALA A 170 0.19 -1.11 -16.29
C ALA A 170 0.10 -2.64 -16.23
N ALA A 171 -0.75 -3.20 -15.37
CA ALA A 171 -0.92 -4.64 -15.25
C ALA A 171 -1.78 -5.24 -16.38
N LYS A 172 -2.74 -4.48 -16.89
CA LYS A 172 -3.49 -4.85 -18.10
C LYS A 172 -2.58 -4.81 -19.33
N ALA A 173 -1.78 -3.75 -19.46
CA ALA A 173 -0.88 -3.57 -20.60
C ALA A 173 0.18 -4.68 -20.74
N ASP A 174 0.64 -5.26 -19.63
CA ASP A 174 1.66 -6.32 -19.64
C ASP A 174 1.11 -7.74 -19.34
N GLY A 175 -0.22 -7.89 -19.34
CA GLY A 175 -0.90 -9.18 -19.18
C GLY A 175 -0.92 -9.73 -17.75
N ARG A 176 -0.37 -9.03 -16.74
CA ARG A 176 -0.44 -9.48 -15.33
C ARG A 176 -1.86 -9.49 -14.79
N TRP A 177 -2.74 -8.66 -15.33
CA TRP A 177 -4.13 -8.55 -14.91
C TRP A 177 -4.92 -9.82 -15.25
N GLU A 178 -4.81 -10.30 -16.49
CA GLU A 178 -5.45 -11.50 -17.01
C GLU A 178 -4.83 -12.76 -16.40
N ASN A 179 -3.52 -12.72 -16.13
CA ASN A 179 -2.78 -13.79 -15.47
C ASN A 179 -2.81 -13.70 -13.94
N ALA A 180 -3.77 -12.98 -13.36
CA ALA A 180 -3.90 -12.87 -11.91
C ALA A 180 -4.11 -14.25 -11.28
N TYR A 181 -3.36 -14.55 -10.23
CA TYR A 181 -3.35 -15.88 -9.65
C TYR A 181 -4.57 -16.15 -8.77
N THR A 182 -5.05 -17.39 -8.79
CA THR A 182 -6.01 -17.89 -7.80
C THR A 182 -5.25 -18.25 -6.52
N GLY A 183 -5.58 -17.60 -5.40
CA GLY A 183 -4.97 -17.88 -4.10
C GLY A 183 -5.51 -19.14 -3.43
N GLY A 184 -4.81 -19.60 -2.38
CA GLY A 184 -5.30 -20.64 -1.48
C GLY A 184 -5.30 -22.06 -2.08
N SER A 185 -6.29 -22.87 -1.67
CA SER A 185 -6.43 -24.29 -2.03
C SER A 185 -6.84 -24.55 -3.49
N GLY A 186 -7.11 -23.48 -4.26
CA GLY A 186 -7.44 -23.57 -5.69
C GLY A 186 -6.23 -23.62 -6.62
N MET A 187 -5.00 -23.57 -6.09
CA MET A 187 -3.80 -23.74 -6.91
C MET A 187 -3.76 -25.15 -7.51
N LYS A 188 -3.76 -25.21 -8.85
CA LYS A 188 -3.67 -26.48 -9.58
C LYS A 188 -2.23 -26.98 -9.56
N MET A 189 -2.10 -28.31 -9.48
CA MET A 189 -0.82 -28.99 -9.63
C MET A 189 -0.24 -28.76 -11.03
N PRO A 190 0.96 -28.18 -11.17
CA PRO A 190 1.62 -28.07 -12.46
C PRO A 190 2.03 -29.46 -12.98
N ARG A 191 1.79 -29.72 -14.28
CA ARG A 191 2.07 -31.02 -14.90
C ARG A 191 3.54 -31.43 -14.80
N ASP A 192 4.45 -30.48 -14.91
CA ASP A 192 5.89 -30.71 -14.83
C ASP A 192 6.37 -30.97 -13.39
N PHE A 193 5.69 -30.44 -12.39
CA PHE A 193 5.95 -30.81 -11.00
C PHE A 193 5.40 -32.21 -10.69
N GLN A 194 4.23 -32.55 -11.22
CA GLN A 194 3.70 -33.92 -11.12
C GLN A 194 4.66 -34.93 -11.77
N ALA A 195 5.12 -34.67 -13.00
CA ALA A 195 6.07 -35.55 -13.68
C ALA A 195 7.36 -35.78 -12.86
N ALA A 196 7.89 -34.72 -12.23
CA ALA A 196 9.07 -34.85 -11.38
C ALA A 196 8.82 -35.63 -10.08
N LEU A 197 7.59 -35.60 -9.54
CA LEU A 197 7.20 -36.44 -8.41
C LEU A 197 7.04 -37.90 -8.84
N ASP A 198 6.48 -38.15 -10.02
CA ASP A 198 6.29 -39.50 -10.58
C ASP A 198 7.64 -40.22 -10.80
N GLU A 199 8.70 -39.47 -11.13
CA GLU A 199 10.08 -39.98 -11.23
C GLU A 199 10.72 -40.34 -9.87
N LYS A 200 10.15 -39.86 -8.75
CA LYS A 200 10.70 -40.01 -7.39
C LYS A 200 9.60 -40.49 -6.41
N PRO A 201 9.32 -41.81 -6.35
CA PRO A 201 8.24 -42.36 -5.54
C PRO A 201 8.28 -41.97 -4.05
N GLU A 202 9.47 -41.80 -3.48
CA GLU A 202 9.64 -41.33 -2.10
C GLU A 202 9.09 -39.91 -1.89
N ALA A 203 9.36 -39.00 -2.83
CA ALA A 203 8.85 -37.63 -2.80
C ALA A 203 7.33 -37.60 -3.04
N ALA A 204 6.82 -38.42 -3.97
CA ALA A 204 5.40 -38.55 -4.25
C ALA A 204 4.61 -38.97 -3.01
N LYS A 205 5.09 -40.00 -2.29
CA LYS A 205 4.46 -40.48 -1.05
C LYS A 205 4.40 -39.40 0.04
N VAL A 206 5.48 -38.63 0.18
CA VAL A 206 5.52 -37.50 1.13
C VAL A 206 4.51 -36.43 0.71
N TRP A 207 4.47 -36.08 -0.57
CA TRP A 207 3.57 -35.08 -1.12
C TRP A 207 2.08 -35.43 -0.91
N GLU A 208 1.70 -36.70 -1.16
CA GLU A 208 0.35 -37.21 -0.95
C GLU A 208 -0.09 -37.13 0.52
N GLY A 209 0.85 -37.30 1.45
CA GLY A 209 0.61 -37.14 2.88
C GLY A 209 0.44 -35.69 3.34
N LEU A 210 0.81 -34.70 2.52
CA LEU A 210 0.68 -33.29 2.89
C LEU A 210 -0.77 -32.81 2.85
N LYS A 211 -1.17 -32.08 3.89
CA LYS A 211 -2.42 -31.30 3.85
C LYS A 211 -2.31 -30.24 2.74
N LYS A 212 -3.44 -29.89 2.10
CA LYS A 212 -3.49 -28.83 1.07
C LYS A 212 -2.81 -27.53 1.48
N THR A 213 -2.90 -27.15 2.76
CA THR A 213 -2.23 -25.96 3.31
C THR A 213 -0.70 -26.02 3.26
N ALA A 214 -0.12 -27.21 3.45
CA ALA A 214 1.33 -27.44 3.36
C ALA A 214 1.83 -27.55 1.90
N GLN A 215 0.94 -27.88 0.95
CA GLN A 215 1.26 -27.92 -0.48
C GLN A 215 1.34 -26.51 -1.09
N VAL A 216 0.54 -25.55 -0.62
CA VAL A 216 0.45 -24.19 -1.18
C VAL A 216 1.81 -23.49 -1.34
N PRO A 217 2.73 -23.49 -0.35
CA PRO A 217 4.05 -22.88 -0.51
C PRO A 217 4.90 -23.46 -1.65
N PHE A 218 4.77 -24.75 -1.95
CA PHE A 218 5.47 -25.39 -3.08
C PHE A 218 4.91 -24.87 -4.41
N LEU A 219 3.59 -24.93 -4.55
CA LEU A 219 2.90 -24.48 -5.76
C LEU A 219 3.15 -22.98 -6.03
N TRP A 220 3.14 -22.16 -4.97
CA TRP A 220 3.39 -20.74 -5.07
C TRP A 220 4.81 -20.41 -5.57
N ARG A 221 5.83 -21.16 -5.11
CA ARG A 221 7.22 -20.99 -5.58
C ARG A 221 7.40 -21.31 -7.06
N LEU A 222 6.55 -22.18 -7.60
CA LEU A 222 6.60 -22.55 -9.02
C LEU A 222 5.79 -21.59 -9.89
N MET A 223 4.68 -21.05 -9.38
CA MET A 223 3.68 -20.30 -10.14
C MET A 223 4.24 -19.17 -11.03
N HIS A 224 5.29 -18.49 -10.58
CA HIS A 224 5.82 -17.29 -11.27
C HIS A 224 7.14 -17.53 -12.01
N LEU A 225 7.65 -18.77 -12.02
CA LEU A 225 8.91 -19.10 -12.69
C LEU A 225 8.68 -19.30 -14.19
N LYS A 226 8.86 -18.22 -14.95
CA LYS A 226 8.67 -18.21 -16.42
C LYS A 226 9.83 -18.82 -17.20
N LYS A 227 11.07 -18.71 -16.71
CA LYS A 227 12.24 -19.27 -17.40
C LYS A 227 12.28 -20.78 -17.17
N ALA A 228 12.20 -21.56 -18.26
CA ALA A 228 12.17 -23.03 -18.21
C ALA A 228 13.32 -23.61 -17.38
N GLU A 229 14.53 -23.10 -17.56
CA GLU A 229 15.70 -23.56 -16.81
C GLU A 229 15.59 -23.31 -15.30
N THR A 230 15.19 -22.10 -14.90
CA THR A 230 14.99 -21.76 -13.50
C THR A 230 13.86 -22.59 -12.87
N ARG A 231 12.82 -22.88 -13.65
CA ARG A 231 11.69 -23.70 -13.24
C ARG A 231 12.09 -25.15 -13.00
N ARG A 232 12.82 -25.78 -13.93
CA ARG A 232 13.36 -27.14 -13.77
C ARG A 232 14.24 -27.26 -12.54
N ARG A 233 15.19 -26.33 -12.35
CA ARG A 233 16.05 -26.33 -11.16
C ARG A 233 15.26 -26.20 -9.87
N LYS A 234 14.24 -25.33 -9.82
CA LYS A 234 13.40 -25.20 -8.62
C LYS A 234 12.57 -26.44 -8.37
N ILE A 235 12.04 -27.09 -9.40
CA ILE A 235 11.31 -28.36 -9.27
C ILE A 235 12.22 -29.42 -8.64
N ALA A 236 13.43 -29.61 -9.16
CA ALA A 236 14.39 -30.56 -8.61
C ALA A 236 14.69 -30.29 -7.12
N GLU A 237 14.92 -29.02 -6.75
CA GLU A 237 15.13 -28.61 -5.36
C GLU A 237 13.93 -28.94 -4.46
N LEU A 238 12.70 -28.69 -4.92
CA LEU A 238 11.49 -28.97 -4.15
C LEU A 238 11.24 -30.47 -3.97
N VAL A 239 11.53 -31.28 -5.00
CA VAL A 239 11.45 -32.74 -4.91
C VAL A 239 12.49 -33.26 -3.90
N GLU A 240 13.72 -32.77 -3.97
CA GLU A 240 14.77 -33.11 -2.99
C GLU A 240 14.40 -32.69 -1.55
N MET A 241 13.74 -31.54 -1.35
CA MET A 241 13.25 -31.14 -0.02
C MET A 241 12.22 -32.14 0.54
N LEU A 242 11.33 -32.67 -0.32
CA LEU A 242 10.34 -33.67 0.08
C LEU A 242 11.01 -34.99 0.47
N VAL A 243 12.01 -35.46 -0.30
CA VAL A 243 12.80 -36.66 0.01
C VAL A 243 13.51 -36.50 1.35
N ASN A 244 14.23 -35.39 1.52
CA ASN A 244 15.05 -35.13 2.70
C ASN A 244 14.25 -34.72 3.95
N ARG A 245 12.91 -34.66 3.86
CA ARG A 245 11.98 -34.20 4.91
C ARG A 245 12.34 -32.84 5.53
N LYS A 246 13.07 -31.99 4.80
CA LYS A 246 13.36 -30.61 5.19
C LYS A 246 12.15 -29.75 4.80
N MET A 247 11.07 -29.89 5.56
CA MET A 247 9.80 -29.15 5.34
C MET A 247 9.76 -27.83 6.10
#